data_AF-A0A1I8D3Q2-F1
#
_entry.id   AF-A0A1I8D3Q2-F1
#
_cell.length_a   1.000
_cell.length_b   1.000
_cell.length_c   1.000
_cell.angle_alpha   90.00
_cell.angle_beta   90.00
_cell.angle_gamma   90.00
#
_symmetry.space_group_name_H-M   'P 1'
#
loop_
_entity.id
_entity.type
_entity.pdbx_description
1 polymer ?
#
loop_
_entity_poly.entity_id
_entity_poly.type
_entity_poly.pdbx_seq_one_letter_code
_entity_poly.pdbx_strand_id
1 'polypeptide(L)'
;MGDHCIGQTCLRLCDPESRLFDSNGCNEREKCLLKSDNADENVPRHLCVSIACEKDDQCALEEECDLDTSKCRKRLKCLSNSDCKGTNQVCDTLYNLCLIKDNSINAYYTSPLCLSQNDCPLSMNCNKRTRRCKNKYDLEFENITTNISNMLKNFQIVPSPKNAKKIKKLILTNNADKTKLANNIFVHTKKECRDQINMNCSRKKHLCFKKEYSAFLRVHCPKTCMYTSC
;
A
#
# COMPACT_ATOMS: atom_id res chain seq x y z
N MET A 1 -17.05 39.16 -1.13
CA MET A 1 -17.46 38.31 0.00
C MET A 1 -16.55 38.63 1.17
N GLY A 2 -17.12 38.98 2.32
CA GLY A 2 -16.35 39.30 3.52
C GLY A 2 -16.14 38.04 4.34
N ASP A 3 -14.93 37.84 4.84
CA ASP A 3 -14.68 36.87 5.89
C ASP A 3 -15.39 37.35 7.16
N HIS A 4 -16.07 36.44 7.86
CA HIS A 4 -16.67 36.74 9.15
C HIS A 4 -15.73 36.26 10.25
N CYS A 5 -15.12 37.20 10.97
CA CYS A 5 -14.15 36.87 12.01
C CYS A 5 -14.79 36.94 13.38
N ILE A 6 -14.79 35.80 14.09
CA ILE A 6 -15.21 35.69 15.49
C ILE A 6 -13.93 35.52 16.32
N GLY A 7 -13.53 36.60 17.00
CA GLY A 7 -12.23 36.66 17.68
C GLY A 7 -11.05 36.59 16.70
N GLN A 8 -10.14 35.64 16.89
CA GLN A 8 -8.98 35.42 16.00
C GLN A 8 -9.25 34.47 14.83
N THR A 9 -10.47 33.92 14.73
CA THR A 9 -10.82 32.95 13.67
C THR A 9 -11.72 33.59 12.64
N CYS A 10 -11.26 33.64 11.39
CA CYS A 10 -12.07 34.08 10.25
C CYS A 10 -12.68 32.87 9.56
N LEU A 11 -14.02 32.85 9.48
CA LEU A 11 -14.78 31.81 8.80
C LEU A 11 -15.37 32.38 7.50
N ARG A 12 -15.28 31.58 6.44
CA ARG A 12 -15.82 31.93 5.13
C ARG A 12 -17.32 31.66 5.12
N LEU A 13 -18.10 32.62 4.63
CA LEU A 13 -19.53 32.43 4.37
C LEU A 13 -19.70 31.48 3.18
N CYS A 14 -20.70 30.59 3.26
CA CYS A 14 -21.04 29.67 2.19
C CYS A 14 -22.52 29.73 1.85
N ASP A 15 -22.84 29.37 0.61
CA ASP A 15 -24.23 29.24 0.15
C ASP A 15 -24.62 27.75 0.16
N PRO A 16 -25.62 27.32 0.95
CA PRO A 16 -26.05 25.93 1.02
C PRO A 16 -26.62 25.40 -0.30
N GLU A 17 -27.10 26.27 -1.19
CA GLU A 17 -27.67 25.88 -2.49
C GLU A 17 -26.63 25.83 -3.62
N SER A 18 -25.43 26.38 -3.40
CA SER A 18 -24.35 26.35 -4.37
C SER A 18 -23.78 24.93 -4.47
N ARG A 19 -24.09 24.25 -5.59
CA ARG A 19 -23.59 22.90 -5.88
C ARG A 19 -22.11 22.97 -6.26
N LEU A 20 -21.25 22.48 -5.37
CA LEU A 20 -19.90 21.96 -5.62
C LEU A 20 -18.93 22.86 -6.43
N PHE A 21 -17.89 23.36 -5.75
CA PHE A 21 -16.66 23.94 -6.32
C PHE A 21 -16.75 25.27 -7.05
N ASP A 22 -17.87 25.98 -7.00
CA ASP A 22 -17.89 27.38 -7.40
C ASP A 22 -17.10 28.23 -6.37
N SER A 23 -16.69 29.44 -6.75
CA SER A 23 -15.98 30.39 -5.87
C SER A 23 -16.70 30.72 -4.55
N ASN A 24 -17.92 30.21 -4.37
CA ASN A 24 -18.84 30.42 -3.26
C ASN A 24 -19.05 29.16 -2.39
N GLY A 25 -18.40 28.04 -2.73
CA GLY A 25 -18.47 26.79 -1.99
C GLY A 25 -17.39 26.67 -0.90
N CYS A 26 -17.68 25.85 0.11
CA CYS A 26 -16.66 25.38 1.03
C CYS A 26 -15.65 24.50 0.31
N ASN A 27 -14.40 24.49 0.79
CA ASN A 27 -13.43 23.57 0.23
C ASN A 27 -13.79 22.11 0.60
N GLU A 28 -13.10 21.16 0.01
CA GLU A 28 -13.33 19.71 0.18
C GLU A 28 -13.28 19.23 1.64
N ARG A 29 -12.71 20.06 2.53
CA ARG A 29 -12.47 19.77 3.94
C ARG A 29 -13.36 20.58 4.88
N GLU A 30 -14.34 21.28 4.33
CA GLU A 30 -15.26 22.13 5.06
C GLU A 30 -16.69 21.75 4.71
N LYS A 31 -17.57 21.74 5.71
CA LYS A 31 -19.01 21.63 5.51
C LYS A 31 -19.64 22.99 5.72
N CYS A 32 -20.54 23.35 4.80
CA CYS A 32 -21.38 24.50 4.97
C CYS A 32 -22.44 24.19 6.03
N LEU A 33 -22.29 24.76 7.22
CA LEU A 33 -23.20 24.54 8.35
C LEU A 33 -23.81 25.87 8.80
N LEU A 34 -25.10 25.84 9.11
CA LEU A 34 -25.78 26.95 9.74
C LEU A 34 -25.28 27.07 11.19
N LYS A 35 -24.56 28.14 11.51
CA LYS A 35 -24.25 28.47 12.90
C LYS A 35 -25.12 29.62 13.37
N SER A 36 -25.64 29.46 14.59
CA SER A 36 -26.24 30.54 15.35
C SER A 36 -25.15 31.13 16.22
N ASP A 37 -24.77 32.38 15.96
CA ASP A 37 -23.86 33.09 16.85
C ASP A 37 -24.66 33.46 18.12
N ASN A 38 -24.32 32.82 19.23
CA ASN A 38 -24.90 33.17 20.52
C ASN A 38 -24.31 34.49 21.00
N ALA A 39 -25.04 35.58 20.75
CA ALA A 39 -25.32 36.69 21.67
C ALA A 39 -25.71 37.93 20.85
N ASP A 40 -26.98 38.29 20.92
CA ASP A 40 -27.57 39.61 20.63
C ASP A 40 -27.95 40.07 19.20
N GLU A 41 -27.59 39.44 18.08
CA GLU A 41 -28.17 39.85 16.77
C GLU A 41 -28.48 38.68 15.82
N ASN A 42 -29.79 38.41 15.69
CA ASN A 42 -30.42 37.28 15.00
C ASN A 42 -30.30 37.34 13.46
N VAL A 43 -29.24 36.77 12.87
CA VAL A 43 -29.37 36.11 11.56
C VAL A 43 -28.45 34.88 11.52
N PRO A 44 -28.99 33.65 11.54
CA PRO A 44 -28.21 32.44 11.30
C PRO A 44 -27.47 32.54 9.96
N ARG A 45 -26.16 32.31 9.96
CA ARG A 45 -25.34 32.34 8.74
C ARG A 45 -24.74 30.97 8.46
N HIS A 46 -24.71 30.64 7.19
CA HIS A 46 -24.04 29.45 6.69
C HIS A 46 -22.53 29.72 6.63
N LEU A 47 -21.77 28.95 7.41
CA LEU A 47 -20.32 29.08 7.52
C LEU A 47 -19.64 27.78 7.10
N CYS A 48 -18.49 27.91 6.45
CA CYS A 48 -17.61 26.77 6.21
C CYS A 48 -16.93 26.37 7.52
N VAL A 49 -17.30 25.20 8.03
CA VAL A 49 -16.72 24.62 9.23
C VAL A 49 -15.84 23.46 8.82
N SER A 50 -14.58 23.45 9.27
CA SER A 50 -13.67 22.33 9.03
C SER A 50 -14.30 21.02 9.51
N ILE A 51 -14.31 20.02 8.63
CA ILE A 51 -14.84 18.70 8.95
C ILE A 51 -13.86 18.04 9.93
N ALA A 52 -14.37 17.62 11.09
CA ALA A 52 -13.63 16.79 11.99
C ALA A 52 -13.31 15.46 11.28
N CYS A 53 -12.04 15.05 11.28
CA CYS A 53 -11.66 13.76 10.75
C CYS A 53 -11.90 12.68 11.82
N GLU A 54 -12.37 11.52 11.38
CA GLU A 54 -12.51 10.28 12.15
C GLU A 54 -11.50 9.22 11.69
N LYS A 55 -10.99 9.35 10.46
CA LYS A 55 -10.10 8.40 9.80
C LYS A 55 -9.17 9.11 8.82
N ASP A 56 -8.02 8.51 8.56
CA ASP A 56 -6.99 9.03 7.65
C ASP A 56 -7.47 9.27 6.21
N ASP A 57 -8.45 8.50 5.73
CA ASP A 57 -8.98 8.62 4.36
C ASP A 57 -9.82 9.88 4.14
N GLN A 58 -10.13 10.62 5.20
CA GLN A 58 -10.77 11.94 5.16
C GLN A 58 -9.75 13.09 5.10
N CYS A 59 -8.46 12.79 5.22
CA CYS A 59 -7.37 13.75 5.10
C CYS A 59 -6.69 13.68 3.72
N ALA A 60 -5.90 14.69 3.35
CA ALA A 60 -5.12 14.58 2.12
C ALA A 60 -4.01 13.53 2.22
N LEU A 61 -3.47 13.13 1.06
CA LEU A 61 -2.39 12.15 0.92
C LEU A 61 -1.17 12.39 1.82
N GLU A 62 -0.86 13.64 2.16
CA GLU A 62 0.28 14.02 3.02
C GLU A 62 -0.14 14.35 4.46
N GLU A 63 -1.36 14.02 4.84
CA GLU A 63 -1.92 14.28 6.15
C GLU A 63 -2.38 12.97 6.81
N GLU A 64 -2.61 13.04 8.11
CA GLU A 64 -3.21 11.96 8.90
C GLU A 64 -4.22 12.56 9.87
N CYS A 65 -5.21 11.76 10.26
CA CYS A 65 -6.21 12.21 11.20
C CYS A 65 -5.67 12.09 12.62
N ASP A 66 -5.53 13.22 13.30
CA ASP A 66 -5.24 13.27 14.72
C ASP A 66 -6.54 12.97 15.49
N LEU A 67 -6.69 11.73 15.97
CA LEU A 67 -7.92 11.25 16.61
C LEU A 67 -8.25 12.01 17.91
N ASP A 68 -7.24 12.52 18.61
CA ASP A 68 -7.44 13.26 19.87
C ASP A 68 -8.05 14.64 19.61
N THR A 69 -7.65 15.29 18.52
CA THR A 69 -8.15 16.62 18.15
C THR A 69 -9.21 16.59 17.05
N SER A 70 -9.45 15.43 16.46
CA SER A 70 -10.24 15.21 15.24
C SER A 70 -9.85 16.14 14.09
N LYS A 71 -8.56 16.44 13.94
CA LYS A 71 -8.03 17.34 12.90
C LYS A 71 -7.01 16.65 12.01
N CYS A 72 -7.06 16.93 10.71
CA CYS A 72 -6.01 16.50 9.81
C CYS A 72 -4.72 17.27 10.10
N ARG A 73 -3.63 16.55 10.37
CA ARG A 73 -2.28 17.12 10.55
C ARG A 73 -1.37 16.64 9.44
N LYS A 74 -0.44 17.49 9.00
CA LYS A 74 0.59 17.10 8.01
C LYS A 74 1.49 16.02 8.60
N ARG A 75 1.71 14.95 7.84
CA ARG A 75 2.69 13.92 8.17
C ARG A 75 4.09 14.55 8.15
N LEU A 76 4.86 14.29 9.20
CA LEU A 76 6.21 14.84 9.33
C LEU A 76 7.13 14.12 8.34
N LYS A 77 7.86 14.87 7.50
CA LYS A 77 8.88 14.28 6.63
C LYS A 77 10.10 13.89 7.46
N CYS A 78 10.75 12.80 7.10
CA CYS A 78 11.93 12.29 7.79
C CYS A 78 12.95 11.70 6.82
N LEU A 79 14.22 11.78 7.19
CA LEU A 79 15.32 11.05 6.57
C LEU A 79 15.77 9.88 7.45
N SER A 80 15.52 10.00 8.75
CA SER A 80 15.94 9.08 9.80
C SER A 80 14.95 9.08 10.96
N ASN A 81 15.06 8.09 11.86
CA ASN A 81 14.19 7.99 13.03
C ASN A 81 14.34 9.18 14.01
N SER A 82 15.47 9.88 14.01
CA SER A 82 15.67 11.05 14.86
C SER A 82 14.87 12.27 14.41
N ASP A 83 14.37 12.29 13.18
CA ASP A 83 13.55 13.40 12.67
C ASP A 83 12.11 13.31 13.18
N CYS A 84 11.68 12.13 13.66
CA CYS A 84 10.33 11.91 14.18
C CYS A 84 10.22 12.36 15.63
N LYS A 85 9.26 13.27 15.90
CA LYS A 85 9.10 13.88 17.22
C LYS A 85 8.48 12.96 18.27
N GLY A 86 7.76 11.92 17.85
CA GLY A 86 7.10 10.98 18.77
C GLY A 86 7.98 9.78 19.13
N THR A 87 8.03 9.40 20.41
CA THR A 87 8.66 8.14 20.87
C THR A 87 8.06 6.89 20.22
N ASN A 88 6.81 7.02 19.77
CA ASN A 88 6.05 5.97 19.10
C ASN A 88 6.03 6.17 17.58
N GLN A 89 6.96 6.94 17.01
CA GLN A 89 7.03 7.14 15.56
C GLN A 89 8.31 6.52 14.98
N VAL A 90 8.23 6.03 13.75
CA VAL A 90 9.35 5.49 12.97
C VAL A 90 9.37 6.15 11.61
N CYS A 91 10.56 6.48 11.13
CA CYS A 91 10.71 6.99 9.78
C CYS A 91 10.59 5.86 8.77
N ASP A 92 9.57 5.92 7.91
CA ASP A 92 9.53 5.12 6.71
C ASP A 92 10.42 5.75 5.64
N THR A 93 11.63 5.22 5.49
CA THR A 93 12.63 5.72 4.53
C THR A 93 12.21 5.53 3.07
N LEU A 94 11.19 4.71 2.76
CA LEU A 94 10.70 4.57 1.40
C LEU A 94 9.88 5.79 0.98
N TYR A 95 9.08 6.32 1.91
CA TYR A 95 8.21 7.47 1.68
C TYR A 95 8.74 8.77 2.29
N ASN A 96 9.81 8.70 3.09
CA ASN A 96 10.37 9.79 3.89
C ASN A 96 9.30 10.42 4.81
N LEU A 97 8.51 9.57 5.50
CA LEU A 97 7.42 9.99 6.39
C LEU A 97 7.51 9.30 7.75
N CYS A 98 7.24 10.04 8.82
CA CYS A 98 7.08 9.48 10.15
C CYS A 98 5.72 8.78 10.27
N LEU A 99 5.74 7.49 10.61
CA LEU A 99 4.56 6.68 10.85
C LEU A 99 4.45 6.34 12.33
N ILE A 100 3.23 6.29 12.88
CA ILE A 100 2.99 5.81 14.24
C ILE A 100 3.23 4.29 14.28
N LYS A 101 3.96 3.81 15.29
CA LYS A 101 4.05 2.40 15.67
C LYS A 101 2.68 1.98 16.19
N ASP A 102 1.77 1.60 15.31
CA ASP A 102 0.59 0.88 15.72
C ASP A 102 1.01 -0.51 16.22
N ASN A 103 0.75 -0.78 17.51
CA ASN A 103 0.92 -2.12 18.09
C ASN A 103 0.04 -3.19 17.40
N SER A 104 -0.91 -2.77 16.55
CA SER A 104 -1.87 -3.60 15.82
C SER A 104 -1.51 -3.82 14.34
N ILE A 105 -0.67 -2.96 13.73
CA ILE A 105 -0.17 -3.19 12.37
C ILE A 105 1.10 -4.01 12.50
N ASN A 106 0.85 -5.32 12.54
CA ASN A 106 1.77 -6.40 12.20
C ASN A 106 3.00 -5.89 11.44
N ALA A 107 4.18 -6.06 12.03
CA ALA A 107 5.52 -5.76 11.52
C ALA A 107 5.89 -6.59 10.25
N TYR A 108 4.95 -6.78 9.34
CA TYR A 108 5.04 -7.60 8.14
C TYR A 108 5.66 -6.84 6.96
N TYR A 109 5.76 -5.50 7.01
CA TYR A 109 6.27 -4.72 5.87
C TYR A 109 7.61 -4.02 6.10
N THR A 110 8.08 -3.96 7.34
CA THR A 110 9.43 -3.49 7.65
C THR A 110 10.18 -4.57 8.42
N SER A 111 10.72 -5.55 7.68
CA SER A 111 11.70 -6.49 8.23
C SER A 111 12.76 -5.71 9.02
N PRO A 112 12.84 -5.89 10.36
CA PRO A 112 13.77 -5.13 11.18
C PRO A 112 15.21 -5.38 10.70
N LEU A 113 16.05 -4.35 10.81
CA LEU A 113 17.46 -4.47 10.49
C LEU A 113 18.14 -5.39 11.51
N CYS A 114 19.06 -6.23 11.04
CA CYS A 114 19.81 -7.15 11.89
C CYS A 114 21.30 -7.15 11.54
N LEU A 115 22.15 -7.16 12.57
CA LEU A 115 23.60 -7.36 12.47
C LEU A 115 23.94 -8.82 12.80
N SER A 116 23.14 -9.45 13.65
CA SER A 116 23.28 -10.83 14.11
C SER A 116 21.93 -11.56 14.12
N GLN A 117 21.99 -12.89 14.25
CA GLN A 117 20.77 -13.73 14.35
C GLN A 117 19.96 -13.42 15.62
N ASN A 118 20.60 -12.91 16.66
CA ASN A 118 19.95 -12.61 17.95
C ASN A 118 19.12 -11.32 17.89
N ASP A 119 19.28 -10.51 16.84
CA ASP A 119 18.54 -9.27 16.65
C ASP A 119 17.14 -9.51 16.05
N CYS A 120 16.86 -10.74 15.62
CA CYS A 120 15.60 -11.14 15.01
C CYS A 120 14.70 -11.90 16.01
N PRO A 121 13.36 -11.75 15.90
CA PRO A 121 12.43 -12.61 16.62
C PRO A 121 12.71 -14.09 16.34
N LEU A 122 12.43 -14.99 17.29
CA LEU A 122 12.70 -16.44 17.19
C LEU A 122 12.17 -17.12 15.91
N SER A 123 11.15 -16.54 15.26
CA SER A 123 10.55 -17.03 14.01
C SER A 123 11.23 -16.49 12.73
N MET A 124 12.23 -15.62 12.86
CA MET A 124 12.90 -14.94 11.75
C MET A 124 14.41 -15.21 11.75
N ASN A 125 15.00 -15.14 10.56
CA ASN A 125 16.42 -15.30 10.33
C ASN A 125 17.02 -14.00 9.80
N CYS A 126 18.20 -13.66 10.31
CA CYS A 126 18.93 -12.51 9.82
C CYS A 126 19.53 -12.84 8.45
N ASN A 127 18.99 -12.24 7.39
CA ASN A 127 19.60 -12.32 6.08
C ASN A 127 20.85 -11.43 6.07
N LYS A 128 22.03 -12.05 6.18
CA LYS A 128 23.33 -11.36 6.23
C LYS A 128 23.57 -10.44 5.02
N ARG A 129 22.99 -10.77 3.86
CA ARG A 129 23.17 -9.98 2.64
C ARG A 129 22.36 -8.69 2.66
N THR A 130 21.13 -8.74 3.15
CA THR A 130 20.23 -7.57 3.20
C THR A 130 20.23 -6.88 4.56
N ARG A 131 20.91 -7.45 5.57
CA ARG A 131 20.86 -7.03 6.98
C ARG A 131 19.43 -6.87 7.49
N ARG A 132 18.53 -7.79 7.13
CA ARG A 132 17.10 -7.73 7.48
C ARG A 132 16.61 -9.07 8.00
N CYS A 133 15.76 -9.05 9.02
CA CYS A 133 15.06 -10.23 9.53
C CYS A 133 13.99 -10.69 8.54
N LYS A 134 14.17 -11.87 7.96
CA LYS A 134 13.19 -12.50 7.08
C LYS A 134 12.54 -13.69 7.77
N ASN A 135 11.29 -13.97 7.41
CA ASN A 135 10.62 -15.16 7.90
C ASN A 135 11.36 -16.41 7.37
N LYS A 136 11.43 -17.47 8.19
CA LYS A 136 12.18 -18.69 7.82
C LYS A 136 11.70 -19.27 6.48
N TYR A 137 10.39 -19.20 6.23
CA TYR A 137 9.76 -19.65 4.99
C TYR A 137 10.18 -18.84 3.75
N ASP A 138 10.41 -17.53 3.88
CA ASP A 138 10.85 -16.68 2.76
C ASP A 138 12.28 -17.02 2.32
N LEU A 139 13.14 -17.36 3.28
CA LEU A 139 14.51 -17.83 3.03
C LEU A 139 14.53 -19.19 2.32
N GLU A 140 13.66 -20.11 2.72
CA GLU A 140 13.50 -21.40 2.03
C GLU A 140 13.02 -21.19 0.59
N PHE A 141 12.05 -20.30 0.38
CA PHE A 141 11.55 -19.97 -0.95
C PHE A 141 12.62 -19.33 -1.85
N GLU A 142 13.40 -18.37 -1.34
CA GLU A 142 14.52 -17.76 -2.08
C GLU A 142 15.60 -18.79 -2.44
N ASN A 143 15.91 -19.72 -1.53
CA ASN A 143 16.87 -20.80 -1.78
C ASN A 143 16.37 -21.76 -2.87
N ILE A 144 15.09 -22.16 -2.83
CA ILE A 144 14.48 -23.00 -3.87
C ILE A 144 14.51 -22.29 -5.22
N THR A 145 14.13 -21.01 -5.26
CA THR A 145 14.10 -20.22 -6.49
C THR A 145 15.51 -20.03 -7.08
N THR A 146 16.50 -19.81 -6.22
CA THR A 146 17.91 -19.70 -6.61
C THR A 146 18.44 -21.02 -7.16
N ASN A 147 18.13 -22.14 -6.50
CA ASN A 147 18.53 -23.47 -6.98
C ASN A 147 17.89 -23.80 -8.33
N ILE A 148 16.59 -23.55 -8.50
CA ILE A 148 15.90 -23.74 -9.80
C ILE A 148 16.56 -22.87 -10.86
N SER A 149 16.83 -21.59 -10.57
CA SER A 149 17.47 -20.67 -11.52
C SER A 149 18.88 -21.14 -11.91
N ASN A 150 19.66 -21.68 -10.97
CA ASN A 150 20.99 -22.22 -11.23
C ASN A 150 20.94 -23.51 -12.06
N MET A 151 19.99 -24.40 -11.77
CA MET A 151 19.76 -25.58 -12.60
C MET A 151 19.41 -25.16 -14.03
N LEU A 152 18.52 -24.19 -14.21
CA LEU A 152 18.12 -23.69 -15.54
C LEU A 152 19.27 -23.00 -16.29
N LYS A 153 20.15 -22.27 -15.61
CA LYS A 153 21.34 -21.65 -16.22
C LYS A 153 22.33 -22.68 -16.77
N ASN A 154 22.51 -23.80 -16.07
CA ASN A 154 23.41 -24.87 -16.50
C ASN A 154 22.92 -25.63 -17.73
N PHE A 155 21.63 -25.48 -18.08
CA PHE A 155 21.09 -26.20 -19.22
C PHE A 155 21.37 -25.54 -20.59
N GLN A 156 21.88 -24.29 -20.68
CA GLN A 156 22.08 -23.57 -21.95
C GLN A 156 20.99 -23.87 -23.02
N ILE A 157 19.72 -23.92 -22.62
CA ILE A 157 18.65 -24.22 -23.57
C ILE A 157 18.29 -22.91 -24.26
N VAL A 158 18.83 -22.73 -25.47
CA VAL A 158 18.15 -21.91 -26.47
C VAL A 158 16.80 -22.58 -26.73
N PRO A 159 15.65 -21.93 -26.46
CA PRO A 159 14.36 -22.59 -26.55
C PRO A 159 13.97 -22.77 -28.02
N SER A 160 14.36 -23.90 -28.60
CA SER A 160 13.73 -24.45 -29.80
C SER A 160 12.49 -25.25 -29.39
N PRO A 161 11.33 -25.06 -30.04
CA PRO A 161 10.08 -25.78 -29.75
C PRO A 161 10.21 -27.31 -29.77
N LYS A 162 11.23 -27.82 -30.48
CA LYS A 162 11.48 -29.27 -30.60
C LYS A 162 12.15 -29.87 -29.36
N ASN A 163 12.84 -29.06 -28.55
CA ASN A 163 13.58 -29.53 -27.37
C ASN A 163 12.68 -29.68 -26.11
N ALA A 164 11.57 -28.94 -26.04
CA ALA A 164 10.60 -29.04 -24.95
C ALA A 164 9.95 -30.43 -24.84
N LYS A 165 9.67 -31.09 -25.97
CA LYS A 165 9.12 -32.46 -26.00
C LYS A 165 10.12 -33.51 -25.50
N LYS A 166 11.42 -33.31 -25.76
CA LYS A 166 12.49 -34.24 -25.35
C LYS A 166 12.78 -34.12 -23.85
N ILE A 167 12.77 -32.90 -23.32
CA ILE A 167 12.88 -32.64 -21.87
C ILE A 167 11.67 -33.22 -21.12
N LYS A 168 10.45 -33.06 -21.65
CA LYS A 168 9.24 -33.69 -21.09
C LYS A 168 9.37 -35.21 -20.98
N LYS A 169 9.98 -35.86 -21.99
CA LYS A 169 10.19 -37.31 -22.02
C LYS A 169 11.29 -37.78 -21.04
N LEU A 170 12.36 -36.99 -20.87
CA LEU A 170 13.45 -37.28 -19.92
C LEU A 170 13.05 -37.13 -18.45
N ILE A 171 12.14 -36.20 -18.14
CA ILE A 171 11.59 -36.02 -16.79
C ILE A 171 10.65 -37.17 -16.40
N LEU A 172 10.00 -37.81 -17.38
CA LEU A 172 9.02 -38.89 -17.16
C LEU A 172 9.65 -40.27 -16.90
N THR A 173 10.92 -40.49 -17.26
CA THR A 173 11.54 -41.83 -17.19
C THR A 173 12.39 -42.10 -15.96
N ASN A 174 12.63 -41.11 -15.08
CA ASN A 174 13.43 -41.32 -13.88
C ASN A 174 12.67 -40.91 -12.60
N ASN A 175 12.28 -41.95 -11.86
CA ASN A 175 11.71 -41.97 -10.50
C ASN A 175 10.18 -41.83 -10.42
N ALA A 176 9.53 -42.98 -10.15
CA ALA A 176 8.09 -43.12 -9.92
C ALA A 176 7.57 -42.27 -8.74
N ASP A 177 8.44 -41.84 -7.81
CA ASP A 177 8.05 -41.07 -6.63
C ASP A 177 7.94 -39.55 -6.84
N LYS A 178 8.31 -39.01 -8.02
CA LYS A 178 8.15 -37.57 -8.33
C LYS A 178 6.89 -37.25 -9.11
N THR A 179 6.09 -38.25 -9.49
CA THR A 179 4.88 -38.10 -10.30
C THR A 179 3.74 -37.38 -9.57
N LYS A 180 3.68 -37.45 -8.24
CA LYS A 180 2.75 -36.63 -7.42
C LYS A 180 3.16 -35.16 -7.34
N LEU A 181 4.46 -34.87 -7.32
CA LEU A 181 4.96 -33.49 -7.28
C LEU A 181 4.88 -32.82 -8.66
N ALA A 182 5.18 -33.54 -9.74
CA ALA A 182 5.06 -33.04 -11.10
C ALA A 182 3.59 -32.79 -11.51
N ASN A 183 2.64 -33.65 -11.09
CA ASN A 183 1.22 -33.40 -11.36
C ASN A 183 0.65 -32.25 -10.51
N ASN A 184 1.12 -32.03 -9.28
CA ASN A 184 0.76 -30.82 -8.50
C ASN A 184 1.39 -29.54 -9.08
N ILE A 185 2.56 -29.61 -9.72
CA ILE A 185 3.19 -28.46 -10.38
C ILE A 185 2.54 -28.17 -11.75
N PHE A 186 2.08 -29.19 -12.48
CA PHE A 186 1.54 -29.02 -13.83
C PHE A 186 0.04 -28.67 -13.88
N VAL A 187 -0.71 -28.96 -12.81
CA VAL A 187 -2.08 -28.42 -12.62
C VAL A 187 -2.05 -26.91 -12.31
N HIS A 188 -0.88 -26.35 -11.99
CA HIS A 188 -0.71 -24.91 -11.72
C HIS A 188 -0.42 -24.01 -12.93
N THR A 189 -0.30 -24.54 -14.17
CA THR A 189 0.05 -23.71 -15.34
C THR A 189 -1.13 -23.23 -16.19
N LYS A 190 -2.37 -23.35 -15.71
CA LYS A 190 -3.40 -22.35 -16.04
C LYS A 190 -3.58 -21.48 -14.81
N LYS A 191 -2.69 -20.49 -14.64
CA LYS A 191 -2.94 -19.41 -13.68
C LYS A 191 -4.21 -18.71 -14.16
N GLU A 192 -5.33 -19.00 -13.52
CA GLU A 192 -6.54 -18.22 -13.74
C GLU A 192 -6.20 -16.77 -13.41
N CYS A 193 -6.27 -15.89 -14.40
CA CYS A 193 -6.17 -14.46 -14.17
C CYS A 193 -7.34 -14.03 -13.29
N ARG A 194 -7.13 -14.01 -11.98
CA ARG A 194 -8.07 -13.49 -10.99
C ARG A 194 -7.45 -12.28 -10.31
N ASP A 195 -8.26 -11.27 -10.11
CA ASP A 195 -7.88 -10.11 -9.32
C ASP A 195 -7.82 -10.47 -7.84
N GLN A 196 -6.88 -9.88 -7.11
CA GLN A 196 -6.84 -10.02 -5.66
C GLN A 196 -7.98 -9.24 -5.02
N ILE A 197 -8.76 -9.91 -4.17
CA ILE A 197 -9.98 -9.37 -3.55
C ILE A 197 -9.70 -8.08 -2.75
N ASN A 198 -8.56 -8.01 -2.06
CA ASN A 198 -8.24 -6.90 -1.16
C ASN A 198 -7.73 -5.64 -1.87
N MET A 199 -7.56 -5.67 -3.20
CA MET A 199 -6.87 -4.59 -3.93
C MET A 199 -7.80 -3.52 -4.54
N ASN A 200 -9.12 -3.70 -4.41
CA ASN A 200 -10.13 -2.81 -5.00
C ASN A 200 -9.83 -2.47 -6.47
N CYS A 201 -9.51 -3.51 -7.26
CA CYS A 201 -9.04 -3.38 -8.63
C CYS A 201 -9.97 -2.51 -9.51
N SER A 202 -11.29 -2.60 -9.32
CA SER A 202 -12.28 -1.79 -10.04
C SER A 202 -12.04 -0.28 -9.93
N ARG A 203 -11.67 0.23 -8.74
CA ARG A 203 -11.38 1.66 -8.53
C ARG A 203 -10.05 2.08 -9.16
N LYS A 204 -9.11 1.14 -9.27
CA LYS A 204 -7.76 1.36 -9.81
C LYS A 204 -7.64 1.07 -11.31
N LYS A 205 -8.74 0.75 -12.01
CA LYS A 205 -8.74 0.44 -13.45
C LYS A 205 -8.08 1.53 -14.31
N HIS A 206 -8.30 2.80 -13.97
CA HIS A 206 -7.71 3.93 -14.70
C HIS A 206 -6.16 4.01 -14.58
N LEU A 207 -5.57 3.34 -13.58
CA LEU A 207 -4.13 3.27 -13.37
C LEU A 207 -3.45 2.17 -14.20
N CYS A 208 -4.20 1.24 -14.79
CA CYS A 208 -3.65 0.13 -15.58
C CYS A 208 -2.76 0.60 -16.74
N PHE A 209 -3.05 1.77 -17.31
CA PHE A 209 -2.31 2.35 -18.43
C PHE A 209 -1.14 3.26 -18.01
N LYS A 210 -0.98 3.53 -16.71
CA LYS A 210 0.12 4.34 -16.19
C LYS A 210 1.36 3.47 -16.02
N LYS A 211 2.49 3.90 -16.58
CA LYS A 211 3.72 3.10 -16.63
C LYS A 211 4.22 2.73 -15.24
N GLU A 212 4.09 3.66 -14.29
CA GLU A 212 4.52 3.53 -12.90
C GLU A 212 3.77 2.41 -12.15
N TYR A 213 2.51 2.16 -12.53
CA TYR A 213 1.62 1.23 -11.82
C TYR A 213 1.40 -0.08 -12.59
N SER A 214 1.75 -0.14 -13.87
CA SER A 214 1.49 -1.27 -14.74
C SER A 214 2.10 -2.58 -14.23
N ALA A 215 3.34 -2.57 -13.75
CA ALA A 215 4.02 -3.76 -13.22
C ALA A 215 3.32 -4.33 -11.97
N PHE A 216 2.90 -3.45 -11.07
CA PHE A 216 2.20 -3.83 -9.84
C PHE A 216 0.79 -4.34 -10.14
N LEU A 217 0.02 -3.62 -10.94
CA LEU A 217 -1.35 -4.02 -11.29
C LEU A 217 -1.40 -5.28 -12.16
N ARG A 218 -0.34 -5.59 -12.91
CA ARG A 218 -0.23 -6.86 -13.65
C ARG A 218 -0.17 -8.09 -12.72
N VAL A 219 0.39 -7.94 -11.52
CA VAL A 219 0.46 -9.02 -10.53
C VAL A 219 -0.82 -9.12 -9.72
N HIS A 220 -1.38 -7.97 -9.32
CA HIS A 220 -2.47 -7.92 -8.33
C HIS A 220 -3.87 -7.79 -8.94
N CYS A 221 -3.98 -7.20 -10.13
CA CYS A 221 -5.25 -6.93 -10.82
C CYS A 221 -5.21 -7.33 -12.32
N PRO A 222 -4.75 -8.55 -12.66
CA PRO A 222 -4.54 -8.94 -14.05
C PRO A 222 -5.82 -8.96 -14.89
N LYS A 223 -6.96 -9.32 -14.28
CA LYS A 223 -8.25 -9.42 -14.96
C LYS A 223 -8.84 -8.04 -15.21
N THR A 224 -8.83 -7.17 -14.20
CA THR A 224 -9.32 -5.79 -14.35
C THR A 224 -8.52 -5.01 -15.40
N CYS A 225 -7.21 -5.21 -15.47
CA CYS A 225 -6.35 -4.56 -16.46
C CYS A 225 -6.28 -5.28 -17.82
N MET A 226 -7.05 -6.36 -18.02
CA MET A 226 -7.12 -7.13 -19.27
C MET A 226 -5.75 -7.64 -19.78
N TYR A 227 -4.85 -8.03 -18.88
CA TYR A 227 -3.58 -8.62 -19.28
C TYR A 227 -3.81 -10.06 -19.77
N THR A 228 -3.46 -10.32 -21.04
CA THR A 228 -3.68 -11.62 -21.73
C THR A 228 -2.68 -12.70 -21.34
N SER A 229 -1.67 -12.38 -20.51
CA SER A 229 -0.66 -13.31 -20.01
C SER A 229 -0.52 -13.17 -18.49
N CYS A 230 -1.06 -14.16 -17.78
CA CYS A 230 -0.75 -14.56 -16.42
C CYS A 230 -0.15 -15.98 -16.47
#